data_AF-A0A3B3ZCK1-F1
#
_entry.id   AF-A0A3B3ZCK1-F1
#
_cell.length_a   1.000
_cell.length_b   1.000
_cell.length_c   1.000
_cell.angle_alpha   90.00
_cell.angle_beta   90.00
_cell.angle_gamma   90.00
#
_symmetry.space_group_name_H-M   'P 1'
#
loop_
_entity.id
_entity.type
_entity.pdbx_description
1 polymer ?
#
loop_
_entity_poly.entity_id
_entity_poly.type
_entity_poly.pdbx_seq_one_letter_code
_entity_poly.pdbx_strand_id
1 'polypeptide(L)'
;MIGSLEELLKCIWHAFTALDVDHRGKVSKSQLKVLSVNLCEVMKISFDPRGLENHFKGDESGPLSNQGYMHYLSNYILNKVQDNFNILELFKFCWTLCYKKNICVRDLHISHDNAFKVWCIFNMLSESKYPLYIVAQEIEYLLKMLTSAMGDIWSGRDFAGYDLKMDLPDTKSLTVWKLIELVGMHFFKNKSAQTLSTAINEVFEELILGILKQVSHATFQI
;
A
#
# COMPACT_ATOMS: atom_id res chain seq x y z
N MET A 1 -15.14 0.79 7.60
CA MET A 1 -14.99 0.66 6.13
C MET A 1 -14.10 1.80 5.70
N ILE A 2 -12.92 1.46 5.17
CA ILE A 2 -11.79 2.28 4.71
C ILE A 2 -11.28 3.36 5.68
N GLY A 3 -10.13 3.10 6.30
CA GLY A 3 -10.04 2.93 7.76
C GLY A 3 -10.41 1.50 8.20
N SER A 4 -10.63 0.57 7.25
CA SER A 4 -10.94 -0.83 7.52
C SER A 4 -9.68 -1.66 7.74
N LEU A 5 -9.83 -2.66 8.59
CA LEU A 5 -8.84 -3.69 8.91
C LEU A 5 -8.04 -4.19 7.69
N GLU A 6 -8.71 -4.41 6.56
CA GLU A 6 -8.10 -4.93 5.34
C GLU A 6 -7.03 -4.00 4.74
N GLU A 7 -7.21 -2.68 4.80
CA GLU A 7 -6.26 -1.73 4.20
C GLU A 7 -5.01 -1.56 5.03
N LEU A 8 -5.20 -1.57 6.36
CA LEU A 8 -4.09 -1.63 7.31
C LEU A 8 -3.28 -2.90 7.03
N LEU A 9 -3.95 -4.03 6.84
CA LEU A 9 -3.30 -5.30 6.51
C LEU A 9 -2.56 -5.24 5.16
N LYS A 10 -3.12 -4.64 4.11
CA LYS A 10 -2.42 -4.45 2.82
C LYS A 10 -1.13 -3.65 2.98
N CYS A 11 -1.17 -2.55 3.74
CA CYS A 11 0.01 -1.74 4.02
C CYS A 11 1.06 -2.52 4.83
N ILE A 12 0.63 -3.23 5.88
CA ILE A 12 1.51 -4.04 6.73
C ILE A 12 2.08 -5.24 5.95
N TRP A 13 1.36 -5.77 4.97
CA TRP A 13 1.84 -6.83 4.09
C TRP A 13 3.09 -6.41 3.31
N HIS A 14 3.17 -5.16 2.85
CA HIS A 14 4.40 -4.66 2.23
C HIS A 14 5.59 -4.61 3.21
N ALA A 15 5.34 -4.27 4.49
CA ALA A 15 6.37 -4.34 5.52
C ALA A 15 6.81 -5.78 5.79
N PHE A 16 5.87 -6.74 5.81
CA PHE A 16 6.17 -8.16 5.93
C PHE A 16 7.06 -8.66 4.78
N THR A 17 6.68 -8.38 3.53
CA THR A 17 7.44 -8.84 2.34
C THR A 17 8.83 -8.21 2.28
N ALA A 18 9.01 -7.00 2.82
CA ALA A 18 10.33 -6.40 2.96
C ALA A 18 11.24 -7.12 3.97
N LEU A 19 10.67 -7.85 4.94
CA LEU A 19 11.41 -8.67 5.90
C LEU A 19 11.67 -10.10 5.39
N ASP A 20 10.90 -10.57 4.41
CA ASP A 20 11.07 -11.86 3.72
C ASP A 20 12.19 -11.76 2.67
N VAL A 21 13.44 -11.67 3.16
CA VAL A 21 14.64 -11.46 2.32
C VAL A 21 14.85 -12.59 1.32
N ASP A 22 14.41 -13.81 1.64
CA ASP A 22 14.56 -14.99 0.77
C ASP A 22 13.38 -15.18 -0.20
N HIS A 23 12.36 -14.32 -0.14
CA HIS A 23 11.14 -14.41 -0.94
C HIS A 23 10.43 -15.77 -0.84
N ARG A 24 10.45 -16.39 0.34
CA ARG A 24 9.83 -17.72 0.59
C ARG A 24 8.43 -17.62 1.19
N GLY A 25 7.88 -16.41 1.29
CA GLY A 25 6.62 -16.10 1.94
C GLY A 25 6.70 -16.21 3.47
N LYS A 26 7.91 -16.15 4.04
CA LYS A 26 8.21 -16.58 5.41
C LYS A 26 9.20 -15.63 6.09
N VAL A 27 8.87 -15.14 7.29
CA VAL A 27 9.70 -14.20 8.06
C VAL A 27 10.00 -14.74 9.45
N SER A 28 11.21 -14.49 9.96
CA SER A 28 11.58 -14.96 11.30
C SER A 28 10.71 -14.33 12.41
N LYS A 29 10.46 -15.08 13.48
CA LYS A 29 9.66 -14.62 14.61
C LYS A 29 10.24 -13.37 15.29
N SER A 30 11.56 -13.26 15.38
CA SER A 30 12.23 -12.10 15.98
C SER A 30 11.96 -10.83 15.17
N GLN A 31 12.03 -10.90 13.84
CA GLN A 31 11.68 -9.77 12.96
C GLN A 31 10.20 -9.40 13.08
N LEU A 32 9.30 -10.40 13.15
CA LEU A 32 7.86 -10.16 13.31
C LEU A 32 7.51 -9.60 14.69
N LYS A 33 8.25 -9.96 15.73
CA LYS A 33 8.13 -9.35 17.06
C LYS A 33 8.48 -7.87 17.01
N VAL A 34 9.61 -7.52 16.40
CA VAL A 34 10.03 -6.12 16.23
C VAL A 34 9.00 -5.34 15.40
N LEU A 35 8.53 -5.91 14.30
CA LEU A 35 7.48 -5.29 13.48
C LEU A 35 6.19 -5.08 14.29
N SER A 36 5.74 -6.09 15.05
CA SER A 36 4.53 -6.00 15.87
C SER A 36 4.61 -4.93 16.96
N VAL A 37 5.77 -4.81 17.63
CA VAL A 37 6.01 -3.76 18.64
C VAL A 37 5.87 -2.38 18.01
N ASN A 38 6.57 -2.13 16.89
CA ASN A 38 6.54 -0.84 16.21
C ASN A 38 5.15 -0.51 15.66
N LEU A 39 4.43 -1.50 15.15
CA LEU A 39 3.04 -1.36 14.72
C LEU A 39 2.14 -0.94 15.88
N CYS A 40 2.25 -1.61 17.03
CA CYS A 40 1.52 -1.23 18.24
C CYS A 40 1.86 0.18 18.72
N GLU A 41 3.13 0.58 18.67
CA GLU A 41 3.56 1.94 19.03
C GLU A 41 2.90 3.00 18.14
N VAL A 42 2.98 2.83 16.81
CA VAL A 42 2.38 3.77 15.84
C VAL A 42 0.85 3.81 15.95
N MET A 43 0.21 2.67 16.25
CA MET A 43 -1.24 2.59 16.45
C MET A 43 -1.70 2.92 17.88
N LYS A 44 -0.77 3.28 18.79
CA LYS A 44 -1.05 3.57 20.21
C LYS A 44 -1.74 2.43 20.96
N ILE A 45 -1.38 1.19 20.65
CA ILE A 45 -1.88 -0.03 21.28
C ILE A 45 -0.88 -0.52 22.31
N SER A 46 -1.36 -0.93 23.49
CA SER A 46 -0.52 -1.61 24.47
C SER A 46 -0.08 -2.98 23.92
N PHE A 47 1.22 -3.13 23.70
CA PHE A 47 1.80 -4.38 23.19
C PHE A 47 1.88 -5.41 24.32
N ASP A 48 1.33 -6.61 24.10
CA ASP A 48 1.53 -7.76 24.98
C ASP A 48 2.78 -8.54 24.53
N PRO A 49 3.89 -8.49 25.29
CA PRO A 49 5.15 -9.15 24.93
C PRO A 49 5.03 -10.66 24.82
N ARG A 50 4.04 -11.26 25.50
CA ARG A 50 3.81 -12.71 25.52
C ARG A 50 2.79 -13.14 24.47
N GLY A 51 2.02 -12.22 23.90
CA GLY A 51 0.91 -12.51 22.97
C GLY A 51 1.38 -13.23 21.71
N LEU A 52 2.41 -12.71 21.04
CA LEU A 52 2.97 -13.33 19.83
C LEU A 52 3.65 -14.67 20.12
N GLU A 53 4.42 -14.74 21.22
CA GLU A 53 5.15 -15.95 21.62
C GLU A 53 4.20 -17.09 21.99
N ASN A 54 3.14 -16.80 22.74
CA ASN A 54 2.13 -17.77 23.12
C ASN A 54 1.32 -18.25 21.90
N HIS A 55 0.99 -17.34 20.98
CA HIS A 55 0.21 -17.68 19.78
C HIS A 55 0.96 -18.64 18.86
N PHE A 56 2.28 -18.52 18.76
CA PHE A 56 3.13 -19.36 17.90
C PHE A 56 4.00 -20.36 18.68
N LYS A 57 3.63 -20.70 19.91
CA LYS A 57 4.48 -21.46 20.86
C LYS A 57 4.87 -22.87 20.37
N GLY A 58 4.07 -23.50 19.50
CA GLY A 58 4.34 -24.82 18.91
C GLY A 58 5.15 -24.83 17.60
N ASP A 59 5.52 -23.65 17.10
CA ASP A 59 6.22 -23.49 15.81
C ASP A 59 7.72 -23.22 16.10
N GLU A 60 8.43 -24.19 16.68
CA GLU A 60 9.52 -23.94 17.65
C GLU A 60 10.73 -23.09 17.19
N SER A 61 10.95 -22.85 15.91
CA SER A 61 11.92 -21.82 15.46
C SER A 61 11.72 -21.40 14.01
N GLY A 62 10.60 -21.80 13.41
CA GLY A 62 10.33 -21.65 11.99
C GLY A 62 9.96 -20.21 11.62
N PRO A 63 10.29 -19.78 10.40
CA PRO A 63 9.79 -18.53 9.89
C PRO A 63 8.28 -18.64 9.61
N LEU A 64 7.52 -17.63 10.02
CA LEU A 64 6.07 -17.60 9.94
C LEU A 64 5.61 -17.15 8.58
N SER A 65 4.54 -17.77 8.08
CA SER A 65 3.94 -17.41 6.79
C SER A 65 3.18 -16.09 6.86
N ASN A 66 3.03 -15.46 5.69
CA ASN A 66 2.16 -14.30 5.52
C ASN A 66 0.75 -14.55 6.11
N GLN A 67 0.12 -15.68 5.77
CA GLN A 67 -1.23 -16.00 6.21
C GLN A 67 -1.33 -16.08 7.75
N GLY A 68 -0.36 -16.72 8.40
CA GLY A 68 -0.33 -16.82 9.87
C GLY A 68 -0.17 -15.46 10.54
N TYR A 69 0.74 -14.63 10.04
CA TYR A 69 1.00 -13.32 10.63
C TYR A 69 -0.14 -12.32 10.39
N MET A 70 -0.73 -12.28 9.18
CA MET A 70 -1.89 -11.41 8.90
C MET A 70 -3.11 -11.80 9.73
N HIS A 71 -3.34 -13.10 9.92
CA HIS A 71 -4.39 -13.59 10.81
C HIS A 71 -4.15 -13.16 12.27
N TYR A 72 -2.92 -13.27 12.76
CA TYR A 72 -2.56 -12.79 14.10
C TYR A 72 -2.80 -11.29 14.25
N LEU A 73 -2.31 -10.47 13.31
CA LEU A 73 -2.52 -9.02 13.33
C LEU A 73 -4.00 -8.67 13.38
N SER A 74 -4.79 -9.29 12.50
CA SER A 74 -6.22 -9.05 12.38
C SER A 74 -6.97 -9.31 13.69
N ASN A 75 -6.66 -10.40 14.39
CA ASN A 75 -7.45 -10.88 15.53
C ASN A 75 -6.91 -10.46 16.90
N TYR A 76 -5.66 -9.99 16.99
CA TYR A 76 -5.02 -9.75 18.29
C TYR A 76 -4.40 -8.37 18.45
N ILE A 77 -4.17 -7.64 17.35
CA ILE A 77 -3.62 -6.29 17.37
C ILE A 77 -4.64 -5.31 16.80
N LEU A 78 -5.01 -5.48 15.53
CA LEU A 78 -5.81 -4.50 14.80
C LEU A 78 -7.26 -4.39 15.32
N ASN A 79 -7.78 -5.42 15.99
CA ASN A 79 -9.05 -5.35 16.69
C ASN A 79 -9.03 -4.48 17.97
N LYS A 80 -7.85 -4.07 18.44
CA LYS A 80 -7.66 -3.18 19.61
C LYS A 80 -7.40 -1.73 19.20
N VAL A 81 -7.36 -1.44 17.90
CA VAL A 81 -7.16 -0.10 17.37
C VAL A 81 -8.30 0.81 17.84
N GLN A 82 -7.93 2.00 18.32
CA GLN A 82 -8.86 3.08 18.66
C GLN A 82 -8.72 4.22 17.65
N ASP A 83 -9.69 5.13 17.56
CA ASP A 83 -9.69 6.24 16.60
C ASP A 83 -8.65 7.36 16.93
N ASN A 84 -7.66 7.09 17.76
CA ASN A 84 -6.72 8.08 18.30
C ASN A 84 -5.33 8.08 17.64
N PHE A 85 -5.13 7.24 16.61
CA PHE A 85 -3.86 7.16 15.87
C PHE A 85 -4.00 7.74 14.45
N ASN A 86 -2.86 8.16 13.90
CA ASN A 86 -2.81 8.70 12.55
C ASN A 86 -2.55 7.59 11.53
N ILE A 87 -3.56 7.21 10.75
CA ILE A 87 -3.46 6.17 9.73
C ILE A 87 -2.35 6.48 8.71
N LEU A 88 -2.13 7.75 8.37
CA LEU A 88 -1.06 8.13 7.44
C LEU A 88 0.34 7.93 8.04
N GLU A 89 0.50 8.04 9.36
CA GLU A 89 1.77 7.70 10.03
C GLU A 89 2.06 6.20 9.94
N LEU A 90 1.03 5.36 10.09
CA LEU A 90 1.14 3.91 9.87
C LEU A 90 1.53 3.59 8.41
N PHE A 91 0.88 4.25 7.45
CA PHE A 91 1.20 4.04 6.03
C PHE A 91 2.63 4.46 5.72
N LYS A 92 3.07 5.63 6.22
CA LYS A 92 4.46 6.08 6.10
C LYS A 92 5.44 5.11 6.74
N PHE A 93 5.14 4.60 7.93
CA PHE A 93 5.95 3.57 8.59
C PHE A 93 6.10 2.33 7.69
N CYS A 94 5.00 1.76 7.19
CA CYS A 94 5.03 0.60 6.31
C CYS A 94 5.81 0.87 5.02
N TRP A 95 5.59 2.03 4.40
CA TRP A 95 6.32 2.48 3.21
C TRP A 95 7.83 2.49 3.45
N THR A 96 8.29 3.09 4.57
CA THR A 96 9.72 3.24 4.87
C THR A 96 10.47 1.92 4.97
N LEU A 97 9.79 0.83 5.30
CA LEU A 97 10.35 -0.50 5.39
C LEU A 97 10.51 -1.17 4.01
N CYS A 98 9.65 -0.85 3.04
CA CYS A 98 9.61 -1.54 1.76
C CYS A 98 10.21 -0.76 0.58
N TYR A 99 10.15 0.58 0.54
CA TYR A 99 10.49 1.32 -0.68
C TYR A 99 11.97 1.17 -1.10
N LYS A 100 12.91 1.18 -0.15
CA LYS A 100 14.36 1.18 -0.43
C LYS A 100 14.83 -0.05 -1.20
N LYS A 101 14.14 -1.17 -1.02
CA LYS A 101 14.48 -2.45 -1.66
C LYS A 101 13.89 -2.58 -3.06
N ASN A 102 12.90 -1.75 -3.39
CA ASN A 102 12.04 -1.97 -4.55
C ASN A 102 12.00 -0.79 -5.54
N ILE A 103 12.49 0.38 -5.17
CA ILE A 103 12.47 1.57 -6.04
C ILE A 103 13.86 2.19 -6.16
N CYS A 104 14.33 2.34 -7.40
CA CYS A 104 15.39 3.29 -7.74
C CYS A 104 14.76 4.63 -8.13
N VAL A 105 14.62 5.55 -7.17
CA VAL A 105 13.94 6.85 -7.41
C VAL A 105 14.68 7.73 -8.42
N ARG A 106 15.97 7.48 -8.66
CA ARG A 106 16.80 8.27 -9.59
C ARG A 106 16.31 8.22 -11.03
N ASP A 107 15.57 7.18 -11.38
CA ASP A 107 15.06 6.97 -12.74
C ASP A 107 13.61 7.49 -12.90
N LEU A 108 12.95 7.92 -11.81
CA LEU A 108 11.57 8.39 -11.83
C LEU A 108 11.48 9.91 -12.05
N HIS A 109 10.50 10.35 -12.84
CA HIS A 109 10.10 11.76 -12.99
C HIS A 109 9.21 12.27 -11.85
N ILE A 110 8.98 11.46 -10.80
CA ILE A 110 8.18 11.83 -9.63
C ILE A 110 9.03 11.80 -8.36
N SER A 111 8.67 12.65 -7.40
CA SER A 111 9.34 12.71 -6.10
C SER A 111 9.06 11.44 -5.27
N HIS A 112 9.87 11.21 -4.24
CA HIS A 112 9.63 10.14 -3.27
C HIS A 112 8.28 10.28 -2.56
N ASP A 113 7.83 11.52 -2.30
CA ASP A 113 6.51 11.79 -1.70
C ASP A 113 5.36 11.42 -2.66
N ASN A 114 5.51 11.72 -3.96
CA ASN A 114 4.54 11.32 -4.97
C ASN A 114 4.52 9.80 -5.14
N ALA A 115 5.67 9.13 -5.10
CA ALA A 115 5.73 7.67 -5.14
C ALA A 115 5.01 7.03 -3.93
N PHE A 116 5.15 7.61 -2.74
CA PHE A 116 4.38 7.21 -1.56
C PHE A 116 2.87 7.40 -1.76
N LYS A 117 2.43 8.52 -2.35
CA LYS A 117 1.00 8.76 -2.64
C LYS A 117 0.43 7.75 -3.63
N VAL A 118 1.17 7.45 -4.71
CA VAL A 118 0.79 6.41 -5.67
C VAL A 118 0.75 5.03 -5.00
N TRP A 119 1.68 4.74 -4.09
CA TRP A 119 1.65 3.51 -3.29
C TRP A 119 0.41 3.43 -2.39
N CYS A 120 -0.03 4.52 -1.76
CA CYS A 120 -1.28 4.54 -1.00
C CYS A 120 -2.50 4.29 -1.89
N ILE A 121 -2.56 4.94 -3.06
CA ILE A 121 -3.63 4.73 -4.05
C ILE A 121 -3.66 3.29 -4.54
N PHE A 122 -2.50 2.66 -4.76
CA PHE A 122 -2.44 1.23 -5.07
C PHE A 122 -3.08 0.37 -3.97
N ASN A 123 -2.76 0.63 -2.70
CA ASN A 123 -3.33 -0.16 -1.60
C ASN A 123 -4.86 0.00 -1.52
N MET A 124 -5.36 1.18 -1.85
CA MET A 124 -6.79 1.48 -1.96
C MET A 124 -7.46 0.65 -3.06
N LEU A 125 -6.89 0.66 -4.27
CA LEU A 125 -7.50 0.08 -5.48
C LEU A 125 -7.19 -1.41 -5.69
N SER A 126 -6.17 -1.96 -5.02
CA SER A 126 -5.80 -3.37 -5.16
C SER A 126 -6.81 -4.32 -4.50
N GLU A 127 -6.86 -5.57 -4.98
CA GLU A 127 -7.66 -6.61 -4.34
C GLU A 127 -7.07 -7.02 -2.98
N SER A 128 -7.91 -7.38 -2.01
CA SER A 128 -7.50 -7.90 -0.68
C SER A 128 -7.02 -9.37 -0.74
N LYS A 129 -6.19 -9.71 -1.75
CA LYS A 129 -5.64 -11.05 -1.95
C LYS A 129 -4.13 -10.96 -2.13
N TYR A 130 -3.39 -11.76 -1.36
CA TYR A 130 -1.94 -11.77 -1.41
C TYR A 130 -1.40 -12.77 -2.46
N PRO A 131 -0.33 -12.44 -3.20
CA PRO A 131 0.34 -11.13 -3.23
C PRO A 131 -0.53 -10.06 -3.90
N LEU A 132 -0.36 -8.80 -3.49
CA LEU A 132 -1.22 -7.70 -3.95
C LEU A 132 -0.91 -7.33 -5.39
N TYR A 133 -1.97 -7.18 -6.17
CA TYR A 133 -1.94 -6.64 -7.52
C TYR A 133 -3.09 -5.66 -7.75
N ILE A 134 -2.87 -4.74 -8.69
CA ILE A 134 -3.91 -3.87 -9.24
C ILE A 134 -4.26 -4.38 -10.64
N VAL A 135 -5.55 -4.55 -10.92
CA VAL A 135 -6.03 -5.06 -12.23
C VAL A 135 -6.11 -3.94 -13.26
N ALA A 136 -6.08 -4.30 -14.54
CA ALA A 136 -6.14 -3.34 -15.66
C ALA A 136 -7.26 -2.30 -15.55
N GLN A 137 -8.44 -2.68 -15.06
CA GLN A 137 -9.57 -1.76 -14.89
C GLN A 137 -9.26 -0.65 -13.88
N GLU A 138 -8.66 -1.01 -12.74
CA GLU A 138 -8.28 -0.07 -11.68
C GLU A 138 -7.08 0.79 -12.10
N ILE A 139 -6.16 0.23 -12.88
CA ILE A 139 -5.07 1.01 -13.51
C ILE A 139 -5.65 2.05 -14.46
N GLU A 140 -6.55 1.66 -15.36
CA GLU A 140 -7.19 2.58 -16.30
C GLU A 140 -7.98 3.67 -15.57
N TYR A 141 -8.69 3.31 -14.50
CA TYR A 141 -9.37 4.26 -13.63
C TYR A 141 -8.41 5.29 -13.04
N LEU A 142 -7.31 4.86 -12.43
CA LEU A 142 -6.29 5.76 -11.89
C LEU A 142 -5.71 6.70 -12.95
N LEU A 143 -5.37 6.18 -14.13
CA LEU A 143 -4.80 6.99 -15.21
C LEU A 143 -5.81 8.02 -15.74
N LYS A 144 -7.10 7.67 -15.81
CA LYS A 144 -8.19 8.62 -16.12
C LYS A 144 -8.29 9.73 -15.10
N MET A 145 -8.24 9.40 -13.81
CA MET A 145 -8.28 10.37 -12.71
C MET A 145 -7.10 11.34 -12.81
N LEU A 146 -5.88 10.83 -12.97
CA LEU A 146 -4.68 11.66 -13.12
C LEU A 146 -4.73 12.53 -14.38
N THR A 147 -5.18 12.00 -15.51
CA THR A 147 -5.33 12.75 -16.76
C THR A 147 -6.33 13.90 -16.59
N SER A 148 -7.46 13.62 -15.95
CA SER A 148 -8.51 14.62 -15.71
C SER A 148 -8.06 15.71 -14.73
N ALA A 149 -7.34 15.34 -13.66
CA ALA A 149 -6.76 16.29 -12.70
C ALA A 149 -5.71 17.23 -13.34
N MET A 150 -5.05 16.79 -14.42
CA MET A 150 -4.16 17.66 -15.21
C MET A 150 -4.91 18.58 -16.21
N GLY A 151 -6.23 18.46 -16.31
CA GLY A 151 -7.07 19.21 -17.26
C GLY A 151 -7.06 18.64 -18.68
N ASP A 152 -6.54 17.43 -18.88
CA ASP A 152 -6.53 16.75 -20.17
C ASP A 152 -7.78 15.88 -20.38
N ILE A 153 -8.10 15.60 -21.64
CA ILE A 153 -9.23 14.72 -22.00
C ILE A 153 -8.69 13.31 -22.23
N TRP A 154 -9.24 12.34 -21.48
CA TRP A 154 -8.92 10.94 -21.69
C TRP A 154 -9.40 10.45 -23.05
N SER A 155 -8.47 9.99 -23.90
CA SER A 155 -8.81 9.55 -25.27
C SER A 155 -9.04 8.04 -25.39
N GLY A 156 -8.78 7.24 -24.34
CA GLY A 156 -8.85 5.77 -24.34
C GLY A 156 -7.73 5.09 -25.15
N ARG A 157 -7.30 5.72 -26.24
CA ARG A 157 -6.15 5.30 -27.05
C ARG A 157 -4.82 5.42 -26.31
N ASP A 158 -4.73 6.32 -25.34
CA ASP A 158 -3.53 6.48 -24.51
C ASP A 158 -3.22 5.21 -23.72
N PHE A 159 -4.26 4.52 -23.21
CA PHE A 159 -4.10 3.24 -22.50
C PHE A 159 -4.02 2.05 -23.46
N ALA A 160 -4.86 2.02 -24.52
CA ALA A 160 -4.86 0.92 -25.49
C ALA A 160 -3.61 0.87 -26.38
N GLY A 161 -2.95 2.02 -26.61
CA GLY A 161 -1.71 2.16 -27.36
C GLY A 161 -0.46 2.14 -26.51
N TYR A 162 -0.59 2.23 -25.18
CA TYR A 162 0.48 1.82 -24.28
C TYR A 162 0.67 0.31 -24.46
N ASP A 163 1.89 -0.13 -24.72
CA ASP A 163 2.20 -1.54 -25.03
C ASP A 163 2.12 -2.38 -23.75
N LEU A 164 0.92 -2.45 -23.20
CA LEU A 164 0.48 -3.24 -22.07
C LEU A 164 0.86 -4.71 -22.25
N LYS A 165 1.13 -5.16 -23.49
CA LYS A 165 1.64 -6.50 -23.80
C LYS A 165 3.09 -6.74 -23.40
N MET A 166 3.92 -5.70 -23.28
CA MET A 166 5.31 -5.85 -22.86
C MET A 166 5.48 -5.77 -21.33
N ASP A 167 4.63 -5.01 -20.64
CA ASP A 167 4.76 -4.74 -19.19
C ASP A 167 3.69 -5.39 -18.30
N LEU A 168 2.52 -5.77 -18.82
CA LEU A 168 1.58 -6.61 -18.08
C LEU A 168 1.87 -8.09 -18.37
N PRO A 169 2.03 -8.93 -17.34
CA PRO A 169 1.93 -10.37 -17.51
C PRO A 169 0.57 -10.74 -18.15
N ASP A 170 0.43 -11.98 -18.64
CA ASP A 170 -0.82 -12.53 -19.19
C ASP A 170 -2.07 -12.31 -18.28
N THR A 171 -1.85 -11.99 -17.01
CA THR A 171 -2.87 -11.69 -15.98
C THR A 171 -3.47 -10.28 -16.04
N LYS A 172 -2.99 -9.37 -16.89
CA LYS A 172 -3.44 -7.96 -16.96
C LYS A 172 -3.44 -7.24 -15.61
N SER A 173 -2.40 -7.44 -14.81
CA SER A 173 -2.26 -6.84 -13.49
C SER A 173 -0.84 -6.36 -13.21
N LEU A 174 -0.70 -5.35 -12.33
CA LEU A 174 0.60 -4.80 -11.92
C LEU A 174 0.84 -4.94 -10.43
N THR A 175 2.11 -5.10 -10.06
CA THR A 175 2.56 -4.83 -8.70
C THR A 175 2.62 -3.32 -8.46
N VAL A 176 2.67 -2.90 -7.19
CA VAL A 176 2.78 -1.48 -6.85
C VAL A 176 4.03 -0.82 -7.45
N TRP A 177 5.13 -1.57 -7.56
CA TRP A 177 6.40 -1.03 -8.08
C TRP A 177 6.29 -0.73 -9.57
N LYS A 178 5.67 -1.63 -10.34
CA LYS A 178 5.40 -1.39 -11.76
C LYS A 178 4.35 -0.31 -11.99
N LEU A 179 3.38 -0.15 -11.08
CA LEU A 179 2.47 0.99 -11.15
C LEU A 179 3.21 2.33 -10.93
N ILE A 180 4.13 2.37 -9.95
CA ILE A 180 4.94 3.57 -9.68
C ILE A 180 5.84 3.91 -10.87
N GLU A 181 6.47 2.92 -11.49
CA GLU A 181 7.24 3.11 -12.74
C GLU A 181 6.34 3.60 -13.88
N LEU A 182 5.16 3.00 -14.08
CA LEU A 182 4.20 3.40 -15.11
C LEU A 182 3.83 4.88 -14.99
N VAL A 183 3.45 5.32 -13.78
CA VAL A 183 3.08 6.72 -13.50
C VAL A 183 4.30 7.63 -13.56
N GLY A 184 5.43 7.17 -13.02
CA GLY A 184 6.63 7.97 -12.81
C GLY A 184 7.58 8.07 -13.99
N MET A 185 7.51 7.18 -14.98
CA MET A 185 8.48 7.15 -16.08
C MET A 185 7.84 7.10 -17.46
N HIS A 186 6.70 6.42 -17.60
CA HIS A 186 6.27 5.98 -18.91
C HIS A 186 5.04 6.72 -19.44
N PHE A 187 3.93 6.69 -18.69
CA PHE A 187 2.64 7.14 -19.21
C PHE A 187 2.57 8.66 -19.36
N PHE A 188 3.14 9.40 -18.38
CA PHE A 188 3.10 10.87 -18.35
C PHE A 188 4.45 11.53 -18.64
N LYS A 189 5.36 10.84 -19.36
CA LYS A 189 6.71 11.35 -19.68
C LYS A 189 6.74 12.71 -20.39
N ASN A 190 5.67 13.06 -21.11
CA ASN A 190 5.54 14.32 -21.84
C ASN A 190 4.95 15.45 -20.97
N LYS A 191 4.57 15.16 -19.72
CA LYS A 191 4.01 16.13 -18.78
C LYS A 191 5.10 16.68 -17.88
N SER A 192 4.93 17.93 -17.44
CA SER A 192 5.87 18.51 -16.48
C SER A 192 5.75 17.78 -15.14
N ALA A 193 6.88 17.62 -14.44
CA ALA A 193 6.90 16.98 -13.12
C ALA A 193 5.99 17.70 -12.11
N GLN A 194 5.84 19.03 -12.23
CA GLN A 194 4.96 19.82 -11.37
C GLN A 194 3.49 19.52 -11.66
N THR A 195 3.08 19.50 -12.93
CA THR A 195 1.70 19.17 -13.33
C THR A 195 1.30 17.78 -12.84
N LEU A 196 2.18 16.79 -13.04
CA LEU A 196 1.95 15.43 -12.56
C LEU A 196 1.91 15.37 -11.03
N SER A 197 2.78 16.12 -10.33
CA SER A 197 2.76 16.19 -8.88
C SER A 197 1.46 16.75 -8.34
N THR A 198 0.91 17.81 -8.95
CA THR A 198 -0.37 18.40 -8.55
C THR A 198 -1.50 17.40 -8.75
N ALA A 199 -1.55 16.72 -9.91
CA ALA A 199 -2.56 15.72 -10.17
C ALA A 199 -2.50 14.52 -9.21
N ILE A 200 -1.30 14.03 -8.87
CA ILE A 200 -1.13 12.98 -7.86
C ILE A 200 -1.64 13.44 -6.50
N ASN A 201 -1.39 14.69 -6.12
CA ASN A 201 -1.89 15.24 -4.87
C ASN A 201 -3.41 15.30 -4.85
N GLU A 202 -4.05 15.83 -5.90
CA GLU A 202 -5.51 15.93 -5.99
C GLU A 202 -6.18 14.56 -5.91
N VAL A 203 -5.69 13.59 -6.70
CA VAL A 203 -6.22 12.21 -6.69
C VAL A 203 -5.98 11.53 -5.33
N PHE A 204 -4.84 11.77 -4.69
CA PHE A 204 -4.57 11.26 -3.35
C PHE A 204 -5.51 11.89 -2.30
N GLU A 205 -5.76 13.19 -2.39
CA GLU A 205 -6.70 13.88 -1.50
C GLU A 205 -8.13 13.36 -1.69
N GLU A 206 -8.55 13.09 -2.93
CA GLU A 206 -9.87 12.56 -3.24
C GLU A 206 -10.03 11.10 -2.76
N LEU A 207 -9.15 10.20 -3.20
CA LEU A 207 -9.28 8.76 -2.97
C LEU A 207 -8.83 8.31 -1.59
N ILE A 208 -7.86 9.00 -0.97
CA ILE A 208 -7.33 8.60 0.34
C ILE A 208 -7.89 9.50 1.42
N LEU A 209 -7.62 10.81 1.35
CA LEU A 209 -8.02 11.71 2.44
C LEU A 209 -9.52 11.95 2.49
N GLY A 210 -10.20 11.99 1.34
CA GLY A 210 -11.65 12.16 1.23
C GLY A 210 -12.38 11.01 1.92
N ILE A 211 -11.93 9.78 1.67
CA ILE A 211 -12.51 8.59 2.31
C ILE A 211 -12.17 8.54 3.80
N LEU A 212 -10.90 8.79 4.20
CA LEU A 212 -10.50 8.83 5.61
C LEU A 212 -11.29 9.88 6.42
N LYS A 213 -11.60 11.04 5.82
CA LYS A 213 -12.40 12.11 6.46
C LYS A 213 -13.88 11.73 6.58
N GLN A 214 -14.50 11.20 5.54
CA GLN A 214 -15.92 10.80 5.58
C GLN A 214 -16.21 9.76 6.68
N VAL A 215 -15.25 8.87 6.93
CA VAL A 215 -15.38 7.83 7.96
C VAL A 215 -15.29 8.39 9.37
N SER A 216 -14.44 9.41 9.60
CA SER A 216 -14.39 10.09 10.88
C SER A 216 -15.72 10.76 11.26
N HIS A 217 -16.51 11.20 10.28
CA HIS A 217 -17.81 11.83 10.51
C HIS A 217 -18.96 10.82 10.70
N ALA A 218 -18.89 9.65 10.07
CA ALA A 218 -19.93 8.62 10.18
C ALA A 218 -20.03 8.00 11.59
N THR A 219 -18.96 8.03 12.38
CA THR A 219 -18.92 7.51 13.77
C THR A 219 -19.63 8.44 14.77
N PHE A 220 -19.99 9.68 14.40
CA PHE A 220 -20.65 10.65 15.29
C PHE A 220 -22.20 10.70 15.18
N GLN A 221 -22.82 9.76 14.45
CA GLN A 221 -24.28 9.73 14.26
C GLN A 221 -24.98 8.47 14.79
N ILE A 222 -24.34 7.70 15.68
CA ILE A 222 -24.97 6.55 16.37
C ILE A 222 -24.99 6.81 17.88
#